data_AF-A0A916YMY1-F1
#
_entry.id   AF-A0A916YMY1-F1
#
_cell.length_a   1.000
_cell.length_b   1.000
_cell.length_c   1.000
_cell.angle_alpha   90.00
_cell.angle_beta   90.00
_cell.angle_gamma   90.00
#
_symmetry.space_group_name_H-M   'P 1'
#
loop_
_entity.id
_entity.type
_entity.pdbx_description
1 polymer ?
#
loop_
_entity_poly.entity_id
_entity_poly.type
_entity_poly.pdbx_seq_one_letter_code
_entity_poly.pdbx_strand_id
1 'polypeptide(L)'
;MDTDPEITFADFYLNNGLIHSYSCRFLKQNSISKSLVKEMSTFGDLLILSLRNGYYIYAVLDISKILSYNKKNKYFHEVFIYGFDSLRQTFQIADYVKGQYIYMIATVEEIENAIEETLKIDYEHHLSEIELWRYNDSSFYKFDLQN
;
A
#
# COMPACT_ATOMS: atom_id res chain seq x y z
N MET A 1 15.14 -24.48 22.19
CA MET A 1 13.97 -24.81 21.37
C MET A 1 12.96 -23.74 21.68
N ASP A 2 12.96 -22.68 20.89
CA ASP A 2 11.92 -21.66 21.01
C ASP A 2 10.68 -22.23 20.35
N THR A 3 9.65 -22.48 21.15
CA THR A 3 8.33 -22.86 20.66
C THR A 3 7.77 -21.65 19.92
N ASP A 4 7.42 -21.83 18.64
CA ASP A 4 6.75 -20.79 17.87
C ASP A 4 5.49 -20.34 18.63
N PRO A 5 5.31 -19.04 18.89
CA PRO A 5 4.15 -18.54 19.61
C PRO A 5 2.90 -18.84 18.78
N GLU A 6 1.95 -19.53 19.40
CA GLU A 6 0.66 -19.85 18.82
C GLU A 6 -0.11 -18.54 18.55
N ILE A 7 -0.33 -18.23 17.28
CA ILE A 7 -0.99 -16.97 16.87
C ILE A 7 -2.50 -17.18 16.99
N THR A 8 -3.13 -16.37 17.81
CA THR A 8 -4.57 -16.40 18.08
C THR A 8 -5.32 -15.41 17.19
N PHE A 9 -6.62 -15.60 17.02
CA PHE A 9 -7.50 -14.63 16.36
C PHE A 9 -7.41 -13.24 17.01
N ALA A 10 -7.18 -13.18 18.32
CA ALA A 10 -7.00 -11.95 19.07
C ALA A 10 -5.74 -11.18 18.62
N ASP A 11 -4.67 -11.85 18.21
CA ASP A 11 -3.44 -11.20 17.75
C ASP A 11 -3.63 -10.42 16.45
N PHE A 12 -4.62 -10.80 15.63
CA PHE A 12 -4.99 -10.09 14.41
C PHE A 12 -5.95 -8.91 14.65
N TYR A 13 -6.80 -8.97 15.67
CA TYR A 13 -7.95 -8.06 15.80
C TYR A 13 -7.99 -7.22 17.09
N LEU A 14 -7.38 -7.68 18.19
CA LEU A 14 -7.48 -7.03 19.50
C LEU A 14 -6.35 -6.03 19.79
N ASN A 15 -5.30 -5.99 18.97
CA ASN A 15 -4.30 -4.90 19.00
C ASN A 15 -4.71 -3.72 18.10
N ASN A 16 -5.95 -3.24 18.30
CA ASN A 16 -6.48 -1.91 17.99
C ASN A 16 -6.31 -1.34 16.55
N GLY A 17 -7.33 -1.58 15.72
CA GLY A 17 -8.25 -0.50 15.30
C GLY A 17 -7.95 0.26 14.01
N LEU A 18 -6.70 0.57 13.71
CA LEU A 18 -6.27 1.22 12.45
C LEU A 18 -4.83 0.81 12.21
N ILE A 19 -4.58 0.10 11.11
CA ILE A 19 -3.31 0.00 10.38
C ILE A 19 -2.08 0.41 11.21
N HIS A 20 -1.59 -0.51 12.03
CA HIS A 20 -0.15 -0.63 12.17
C HIS A 20 0.23 -2.01 11.66
N SER A 21 0.30 -2.05 10.32
CA SER A 21 1.17 -2.95 9.58
C SER A 21 2.46 -3.23 10.39
N TYR A 22 3.03 -2.25 11.09
CA TYR A 22 4.25 -2.32 11.93
C TYR A 22 4.30 -3.45 12.97
N SER A 23 3.17 -4.06 13.33
CA SER A 23 3.11 -5.20 14.26
C SER A 23 2.99 -6.57 13.58
N CYS A 24 2.76 -6.60 12.27
CA CYS A 24 2.60 -7.83 11.51
C CYS A 24 3.95 -8.54 11.35
N ARG A 25 4.16 -9.61 12.13
CA ARG A 25 5.41 -10.41 12.08
C ARG A 25 5.73 -10.97 10.69
N PHE A 26 4.70 -11.17 9.86
CA PHE A 26 4.85 -11.73 8.51
C PHE A 26 5.28 -10.71 7.46
N LEU A 27 5.28 -9.41 7.78
CA LEU A 27 5.63 -8.35 6.86
C LEU A 27 6.83 -7.56 7.39
N LYS A 28 7.82 -7.35 6.53
CA LYS A 28 8.82 -6.30 6.72
C LYS A 28 8.30 -5.03 6.08
N GLN A 29 8.45 -3.92 6.79
CA GLN A 29 7.93 -2.64 6.36
C GLN A 29 8.98 -1.57 6.49
N ASN A 30 9.02 -0.71 5.49
CA ASN A 30 9.78 0.52 5.51
C ASN A 30 8.83 1.63 5.10
N SER A 31 9.06 2.84 5.60
CA SER A 31 8.34 4.01 5.10
C SER A 31 9.31 4.98 4.44
N ILE A 32 8.84 5.63 3.39
CA ILE A 32 9.53 6.73 2.72
C ILE A 32 8.64 7.96 2.85
N SER A 33 9.19 9.05 3.37
CA SER A 33 8.47 10.30 3.42
C SER A 33 8.21 10.82 2.00
N LYS A 34 6.96 11.18 1.71
CA LYS A 34 6.56 11.75 0.43
C LYS A 34 7.30 13.06 0.12
N SER A 35 7.75 13.81 1.12
CA SER A 35 8.56 15.02 0.93
C SER A 35 9.92 14.71 0.30
N LEU A 36 10.58 13.61 0.73
CA LEU A 36 11.81 13.14 0.10
C LEU A 36 11.54 12.69 -1.34
N VAL A 37 10.42 12.01 -1.59
CA VAL A 37 10.10 11.56 -2.94
C VAL A 37 9.76 12.73 -3.88
N LYS A 38 9.18 13.81 -3.36
CA LYS A 38 8.93 15.05 -4.13
C LYS A 38 10.21 15.61 -4.76
N GLU A 39 11.36 15.44 -4.11
CA GLU A 39 12.65 15.90 -4.62
C GLU A 39 13.23 14.96 -5.69
N MET A 40 12.75 13.72 -5.80
CA MET A 40 13.31 12.69 -6.70
C MET A 40 12.80 12.76 -8.14
N SER A 41 11.88 13.69 -8.47
CA SER A 41 11.37 13.98 -9.84
C SER A 41 10.70 12.82 -10.60
N THR A 42 10.69 11.60 -10.07
CA THR A 42 10.26 10.38 -10.78
C THR A 42 9.58 9.40 -9.81
N PHE A 43 8.39 9.78 -9.35
CA PHE A 43 7.66 9.00 -8.36
C PHE A 43 7.24 7.64 -8.92
N GLY A 44 6.72 7.62 -10.16
CA GLY A 44 6.35 6.38 -10.84
C GLY A 44 7.52 5.39 -10.88
N ASP A 45 8.73 5.88 -11.18
CA ASP A 45 9.93 5.05 -11.24
C ASP A 45 10.31 4.46 -9.88
N LEU A 46 10.17 5.23 -8.79
CA LEU A 46 10.40 4.70 -7.44
C LEU A 46 9.45 3.53 -7.13
N LEU A 47 8.17 3.67 -7.46
CA LEU A 47 7.19 2.61 -7.24
C LEU A 47 7.47 1.39 -8.10
N ILE A 48 7.75 1.59 -9.39
CA ILE A 48 8.10 0.51 -10.32
C ILE A 48 9.35 -0.22 -9.83
N LEU A 49 10.38 0.52 -9.40
CA LEU A 49 11.60 -0.07 -8.85
C LEU A 49 11.32 -0.85 -7.57
N SER A 50 10.47 -0.32 -6.69
CA SER A 50 10.08 -1.00 -5.45
C SER A 50 9.39 -2.34 -5.75
N LEU A 51 8.41 -2.34 -6.65
CA LEU A 51 7.70 -3.55 -7.11
C LEU A 51 8.66 -4.57 -7.73
N ARG A 52 9.60 -4.12 -8.57
CA ARG A 52 10.62 -5.00 -9.17
C ARG A 52 11.56 -5.63 -8.15
N ASN A 53 11.72 -5.01 -6.98
CA ASN A 53 12.54 -5.52 -5.88
C ASN A 53 11.71 -6.31 -4.84
N GLY A 54 10.47 -6.70 -5.19
CA GLY A 54 9.62 -7.54 -4.34
C GLY A 54 8.92 -6.80 -3.21
N TYR A 55 8.87 -5.47 -3.26
CA TYR A 55 8.06 -4.67 -2.36
C TYR A 55 6.68 -4.42 -2.94
N TYR A 56 5.64 -4.58 -2.13
CA TYR A 56 4.33 -4.02 -2.35
C TYR A 56 4.26 -2.60 -1.78
N ILE A 57 3.32 -1.80 -2.27
CA ILE A 57 3.21 -0.39 -1.88
C ILE A 57 1.85 -0.19 -1.22
N TYR A 58 1.86 0.48 -0.08
CA TYR A 58 0.67 1.00 0.58
C TYR A 58 0.83 2.51 0.74
N ALA A 59 -0.08 3.29 0.16
CA ALA A 59 0.03 4.73 0.18
C ALA A 59 -1.35 5.40 0.10
N VAL A 60 -1.46 6.59 0.69
CA VAL A 60 -2.64 7.42 0.47
C VAL A 60 -2.54 8.14 -0.85
N LEU A 61 -3.59 8.02 -1.67
CA LEU A 61 -3.74 8.61 -3.01
C LEU A 61 -5.03 9.43 -3.07
N ASP A 62 -5.05 10.51 -3.84
CA ASP A 62 -6.33 11.11 -4.29
C ASP A 62 -6.94 10.25 -5.40
N ILE A 63 -7.82 9.32 -5.03
CA ILE A 63 -8.41 8.36 -5.98
C ILE A 63 -9.32 9.01 -7.01
N SER A 64 -9.66 10.31 -6.85
CA SER A 64 -10.36 11.06 -7.90
C SER A 64 -9.50 11.31 -9.15
N LYS A 65 -8.18 11.13 -9.04
CA LYS A 65 -7.22 11.20 -10.14
C LYS A 65 -7.05 9.89 -10.89
N ILE A 66 -7.69 8.82 -10.43
CA ILE A 66 -7.61 7.48 -11.04
C ILE A 66 -8.98 7.16 -11.65
N LEU A 67 -9.03 7.02 -12.97
CA LEU A 67 -10.26 6.86 -13.75
C LEU A 67 -11.09 5.64 -13.30
N SER A 68 -10.41 4.53 -12.97
CA SER A 68 -11.03 3.27 -12.55
C SER A 68 -11.94 3.41 -11.32
N TYR A 69 -11.72 4.41 -10.45
CA TYR A 69 -12.58 4.65 -9.30
C TYR A 69 -13.91 5.35 -9.63
N ASN A 70 -13.99 6.02 -10.79
CA ASN A 70 -15.12 6.84 -11.21
C ASN A 70 -15.58 7.82 -10.10
N LYS A 71 -14.60 8.54 -9.52
CA LYS A 71 -14.80 9.52 -8.45
C LYS A 71 -14.60 10.93 -9.00
N LYS A 72 -15.65 11.76 -8.90
CA LYS A 72 -15.64 13.15 -9.42
C LYS A 72 -15.03 14.16 -8.44
N ASN A 73 -15.21 13.92 -7.14
CA ASN A 73 -14.74 14.81 -6.10
C ASN A 73 -13.46 14.26 -5.50
N LYS A 74 -12.55 15.17 -5.12
CA LYS A 74 -11.33 14.87 -4.37
C LYS A 74 -11.63 13.95 -3.20
N TYR A 75 -10.92 12.83 -3.14
CA TYR A 75 -11.12 11.82 -2.10
C TYR A 75 -9.82 11.08 -1.86
N PHE A 76 -9.27 11.25 -0.67
CA PHE A 76 -8.08 10.53 -0.26
C PHE A 76 -8.44 9.16 0.27
N HIS A 77 -7.70 8.17 -0.19
CA HIS A 77 -7.89 6.80 0.26
C HIS A 77 -6.54 6.10 0.34
N GLU A 78 -6.42 5.19 1.31
CA GLU A 78 -5.27 4.30 1.40
C GLU A 78 -5.41 3.20 0.36
N VAL A 79 -4.40 3.02 -0.47
CA VAL A 79 -4.45 2.14 -1.63
C VAL A 79 -3.30 1.15 -1.58
N PHE A 80 -3.60 -0.12 -1.87
CA PHE A 80 -2.60 -1.17 -2.00
C PHE A 80 -2.27 -1.43 -3.48
N ILE A 81 -1.00 -1.23 -3.84
CA ILE A 81 -0.47 -1.47 -5.18
C ILE A 81 0.42 -2.71 -5.13
N TYR A 82 0.06 -3.74 -5.90
CA TYR A 82 0.68 -5.05 -5.79
C TYR A 82 1.44 -5.50 -7.04
N GLY A 83 1.39 -4.72 -8.12
CA GLY A 83 2.05 -5.08 -9.37
C GLY A 83 2.17 -3.90 -10.34
N PHE A 84 3.01 -4.11 -11.36
CA PHE A 84 3.15 -3.21 -12.50
C PHE A 84 3.27 -4.02 -13.78
N ASP A 85 2.42 -3.73 -14.75
CA ASP A 85 2.47 -4.30 -16.10
C ASP A 85 3.34 -3.40 -16.98
N SER A 86 4.54 -3.86 -17.31
CA SER A 86 5.50 -3.10 -18.12
C SER A 86 5.11 -2.98 -19.59
N LEU A 87 4.27 -3.87 -20.12
CA LEU A 87 3.78 -3.80 -21.50
C LEU A 87 2.69 -2.74 -21.61
N ARG A 88 1.80 -2.67 -20.60
CA ARG A 88 0.67 -1.73 -20.57
C ARG A 88 0.97 -0.41 -19.86
N GLN A 89 2.10 -0.34 -19.15
CA GLN A 89 2.50 0.82 -18.33
C GLN A 89 1.43 1.16 -17.27
N THR A 90 0.93 0.12 -16.58
CA THR A 90 -0.14 0.26 -15.59
C THR A 90 0.19 -0.44 -14.28
N PHE A 91 -0.08 0.24 -13.18
CA PHE A 91 -0.10 -0.32 -11.84
C PHE A 91 -1.34 -1.19 -11.62
N GLN A 92 -1.18 -2.28 -10.87
CA GLN A 92 -2.24 -3.14 -10.40
C GLN A 92 -2.56 -2.79 -8.95
N ILE A 93 -3.82 -2.46 -8.70
CA ILE A 93 -4.33 -1.95 -7.44
C ILE A 93 -5.37 -2.91 -6.91
N ALA A 94 -5.35 -3.12 -5.60
CA ALA A 94 -6.39 -3.82 -4.89
C ALA A 94 -6.85 -2.98 -3.70
N ASP A 95 -8.15 -2.79 -3.57
CA ASP A 95 -8.68 -1.76 -2.66
C ASP A 95 -10.08 -2.11 -2.14
N TYR A 96 -10.41 -1.65 -0.93
CA TYR A 96 -11.72 -1.83 -0.31
C TYR A 96 -12.55 -0.55 -0.41
N VAL A 97 -13.37 -0.47 -1.46
CA VAL A 97 -14.27 0.68 -1.66
C VAL A 97 -15.71 0.25 -1.83
N LYS A 98 -16.63 1.08 -1.34
CA LYS A 98 -18.09 0.86 -1.42
C LYS A 98 -18.53 -0.50 -0.82
N GLY A 99 -17.83 -0.97 0.21
CA GLY A 99 -18.21 -2.19 0.93
C GLY A 99 -17.73 -3.50 0.30
N GLN A 100 -16.85 -3.45 -0.69
CA GLN A 100 -16.29 -4.65 -1.33
C GLN A 100 -14.84 -4.44 -1.74
N TYR A 101 -14.10 -5.55 -1.80
CA TYR A 101 -12.74 -5.54 -2.33
C TYR A 101 -12.79 -5.57 -3.87
N ILE A 102 -12.07 -4.65 -4.50
CA ILE A 102 -12.00 -4.54 -5.96
C ILE A 102 -10.56 -4.51 -6.43
N TYR A 103 -10.37 -4.98 -7.66
CA TYR A 103 -9.09 -4.93 -8.36
C TYR A 103 -9.22 -3.99 -9.54
N MET A 104 -8.23 -3.13 -9.71
CA MET A 104 -8.22 -2.16 -10.78
C MET A 104 -6.82 -1.86 -11.26
N ILE A 105 -6.76 -1.02 -12.29
CA ILE A 105 -5.52 -0.53 -12.86
C ILE A 105 -5.49 0.98 -12.85
N ALA A 106 -4.28 1.53 -12.79
CA ALA A 106 -4.00 2.94 -12.99
C ALA A 106 -2.74 3.09 -13.85
N THR A 107 -2.73 4.06 -14.73
CA THR A 107 -1.53 4.46 -15.49
C THR A 107 -0.51 5.11 -14.56
N VAL A 108 0.73 5.24 -15.05
CA VAL A 108 1.79 5.96 -14.32
C VAL A 108 1.36 7.41 -14.02
N GLU A 109 0.84 8.11 -15.03
CA GLU A 109 0.38 9.50 -14.90
C GLU A 109 -0.74 9.67 -13.86
N GLU A 110 -1.72 8.76 -13.82
CA GLU A 110 -2.80 8.81 -12.83
C GLU A 110 -2.25 8.67 -11.40
N ILE A 111 -1.30 7.76 -11.19
CA ILE A 111 -0.67 7.55 -9.88
C ILE A 111 0.13 8.80 -9.47
N GLU A 112 0.97 9.32 -10.36
CA GLU A 112 1.77 10.52 -10.08
C GLU A 112 0.89 11.72 -9.72
N ASN A 113 -0.17 11.96 -10.51
CA ASN A 113 -1.15 13.01 -10.23
C ASN A 113 -1.88 12.79 -8.89
N ALA A 114 -2.28 11.54 -8.58
CA ALA A 114 -2.96 11.21 -7.33
C ALA A 114 -2.10 11.50 -6.10
N ILE A 115 -0.78 11.30 -6.21
CA ILE A 115 0.16 11.56 -5.11
C ILE A 115 0.49 13.04 -5.00
N GLU A 116 0.68 13.72 -6.12
CA GLU A 116 0.94 15.16 -6.11
C GLU A 116 -0.18 15.93 -5.39
N GLU A 117 -1.43 15.50 -5.56
CA GLU A 117 -2.56 16.06 -4.81
C GLU A 117 -2.52 15.83 -3.31
N THR A 118 -1.86 14.75 -2.86
CA THR A 118 -1.64 14.47 -1.43
C THR A 118 -0.55 15.37 -0.87
N LEU A 119 0.47 15.71 -1.67
CA LEU A 119 1.58 16.58 -1.30
C LEU A 119 1.18 18.06 -1.13
N LYS A 120 0.04 18.46 -1.69
CA LYS A 120 -0.50 19.83 -1.60
C LYS A 120 -1.19 20.12 -0.26
N ILE A 121 -1.30 19.12 0.60
CA ILE A 121 -2.07 19.18 1.83
C ILE A 121 -1.15 18.98 3.03
N ASP A 122 -1.15 19.94 3.95
CA ASP A 122 -0.60 19.79 5.30
C ASP A 122 -1.61 19.01 6.16
N TYR A 123 -1.50 17.70 6.20
CA TYR A 123 -2.25 16.84 7.13
C TYR A 123 -1.31 15.86 7.84
N GLU A 124 -1.83 15.23 8.90
CA GLU A 124 -1.14 14.30 9.81
C GLU A 124 -0.21 13.27 9.15
N HIS A 125 0.80 12.83 9.91
CA HIS A 125 1.91 11.96 9.50
C HIS A 125 1.54 10.78 8.58
N HIS A 126 0.39 10.14 8.79
CA HIS A 126 -0.06 8.97 8.02
C HIS A 126 -0.32 9.27 6.53
N LEU A 127 -0.69 10.51 6.19
CA LEU A 127 -0.88 10.92 4.79
C LEU A 127 0.45 11.27 4.09
N SER A 128 1.52 11.42 4.86
CA SER A 128 2.81 11.93 4.39
C SER A 128 3.82 10.83 4.04
N GLU A 129 3.46 9.56 4.20
CA GLU A 129 4.36 8.42 3.99
C GLU A 129 3.87 7.47 2.88
N ILE A 130 4.82 6.75 2.31
CA ILE A 130 4.61 5.61 1.43
C ILE A 130 5.20 4.42 2.15
N GLU A 131 4.38 3.40 2.41
CA GLU A 131 4.86 2.18 3.03
C GLU A 131 5.25 1.18 1.95
N LEU A 132 6.46 0.65 2.07
CA LEU A 132 6.98 -0.44 1.27
C LEU A 132 6.93 -1.72 2.10
N TRP A 133 6.08 -2.64 1.69
CA TRP A 133 5.83 -3.90 2.38
C TRP A 133 6.49 -5.04 1.62
N ARG A 134 7.04 -6.03 2.32
CA ARG A 134 7.45 -7.30 1.72
C ARG A 134 7.25 -8.42 2.72
N TYR A 135 7.22 -9.66 2.24
CA TYR A 135 7.21 -10.80 3.15
C TYR A 135 8.45 -10.80 4.05
N ASN A 136 8.24 -11.22 5.29
CA ASN A 136 9.33 -11.52 6.20
C ASN A 136 9.81 -12.95 5.96
N ASP A 137 10.86 -13.10 5.15
CA ASP A 137 11.47 -14.41 4.85
C ASP A 137 12.00 -15.16 6.09
N SER A 138 12.10 -14.48 7.23
CA SER A 138 12.51 -15.06 8.51
C SER A 138 11.33 -15.58 9.33
N SER A 139 10.10 -15.45 8.84
CA SER A 139 8.90 -15.95 9.50
C SER A 139 8.39 -17.23 8.83
N PHE A 140 8.18 -18.26 9.63
CA PHE A 140 7.49 -19.48 9.22
C PHE A 140 6.03 -19.36 9.61
N TYR A 141 5.12 -19.64 8.68
CA TYR A 141 3.69 -19.67 8.97
C TYR A 141 3.04 -20.87 8.31
N LYS A 142 2.02 -21.40 8.99
CA LYS A 142 1.12 -22.41 8.47
C LYS A 142 -0.29 -21.96 8.82
N PHE A 143 -1.10 -21.65 7.82
CA PHE A 143 -2.54 -21.47 8.03
C PHE A 143 -3.17 -22.85 8.01
N ASP A 144 -3.76 -23.25 9.14
CA ASP A 144 -4.65 -24.40 9.16
C ASP A 144 -6.07 -23.87 8.88
N LEU A 145 -6.45 -23.85 7.61
CA LEU A 145 -7.83 -23.57 7.20
C LEU A 145 -8.65 -24.82 7.55
N GLN A 146 -8.91 -25.02 8.84
CA GLN A 146 -9.84 -26.05 9.28
C GLN A 146 -11.24 -25.63 8.81
N ASN A 147 -11.77 -26.41 7.87
CA ASN A 147 -13.19 -26.44 7.54
C ASN A 147 -13.96 -27.12 8.67
#